data_AF-A0A401JCD2-F1
#
_entry.id   AF-A0A401JCD2-F1
#
_cell.length_a   1.000
_cell.length_b   1.000
_cell.length_c   1.000
_cell.angle_alpha   90.00
_cell.angle_beta   90.00
_cell.angle_gamma   90.00
#
_symmetry.space_group_name_H-M   'P 1'
#
loop_
_entity.id
_entity.type
_entity.pdbx_description
1 polymer ?
#
loop_
_entity_poly.entity_id
_entity_poly.type
_entity_poly.pdbx_seq_one_letter_code
_entity_poly.pdbx_strand_id
1 'polypeptide(L)'
;MHWHIGTSGWHYPHWIGRFYAADLAPDAWLAHYARHFDTVEINTSFYRLPTPGAIAHWLDATPDHFVFAAKASRFITHLKKLMQPEATLPPFLEVLTGLGTRRGPVLFQLPPRWRCNAERLTVFLDAWPAAIPCAFELRDPDWLRPEIYALLRARNAALCIYSLGGYTSPLLATADFAYLRLHGPDAPYCGCYSHAALKRWVAQVRRLGVNHAYVYFDNDEAAYAVRNALELKELVA
;
A
#
# COMPACT_ATOMS: atom_id res chain seq x y z
N MET A 1 15.08 0.41 -11.93
CA MET A 1 14.08 0.42 -10.85
C MET A 1 12.85 1.16 -11.36
N HIS A 2 11.69 0.50 -11.37
CA HIS A 2 10.41 1.07 -11.74
C HIS A 2 9.70 1.57 -10.49
N TRP A 3 9.22 2.81 -10.53
CA TRP A 3 8.53 3.46 -9.42
C TRP A 3 7.04 3.50 -9.67
N HIS A 4 6.28 2.96 -8.72
CA HIS A 4 4.83 2.99 -8.68
C HIS A 4 4.42 3.90 -7.52
N ILE A 5 4.12 5.16 -7.83
CA ILE A 5 3.89 6.20 -6.82
C ILE A 5 2.43 6.63 -6.87
N GLY A 6 1.77 6.63 -5.71
CA GLY A 6 0.39 7.08 -5.56
C GLY A 6 0.05 7.38 -4.10
N THR A 7 -1.23 7.39 -3.79
CA THR A 7 -1.77 7.64 -2.46
C THR A 7 -2.53 6.43 -1.91
N SER A 8 -2.77 6.42 -0.61
CA SER A 8 -3.59 5.43 0.11
C SER A 8 -5.09 5.67 -0.06
N GLY A 9 -5.55 5.72 -1.31
CA GLY A 9 -6.93 6.03 -1.70
C GLY A 9 -6.99 7.27 -2.58
N TRP A 10 -8.16 7.54 -3.17
CA TRP A 10 -8.38 8.70 -4.06
C TRP A 10 -9.66 9.46 -3.73
N HIS A 11 -10.59 8.89 -2.98
CA HIS A 11 -11.94 9.44 -2.83
C HIS A 11 -12.06 10.29 -1.55
N TYR A 12 -11.60 11.54 -1.62
CA TYR A 12 -11.54 12.47 -0.47
C TYR A 12 -12.14 13.84 -0.80
N PRO A 13 -13.27 14.24 -0.18
CA PRO A 13 -13.91 15.53 -0.45
C PRO A 13 -13.03 16.75 -0.18
N HIS A 14 -12.12 16.67 0.80
CA HIS A 14 -11.23 17.78 1.14
C HIS A 14 -10.11 18.01 0.10
N TRP A 15 -10.03 17.18 -0.95
CA TRP A 15 -9.17 17.40 -2.12
C TRP A 15 -9.80 18.35 -3.14
N ILE A 16 -11.10 18.68 -3.02
CA ILE A 16 -11.77 19.66 -3.87
C ILE A 16 -11.13 21.04 -3.67
N GLY A 17 -10.78 21.71 -4.77
CA GLY A 17 -10.05 22.98 -4.78
C GLY A 17 -8.55 22.85 -4.53
N ARG A 18 -8.03 21.63 -4.30
CA ARG A 18 -6.59 21.35 -4.10
C ARG A 18 -6.03 20.42 -5.17
N PHE A 19 -6.77 19.37 -5.50
CA PHE A 19 -6.47 18.41 -6.54
C PHE A 19 -7.66 18.21 -7.49
N TYR A 20 -8.88 18.10 -6.95
CA TYR A 20 -10.10 18.07 -7.76
C TYR A 20 -10.62 19.46 -8.05
N ALA A 21 -11.11 19.70 -9.27
CA ALA A 21 -11.83 20.92 -9.60
C ALA A 21 -13.13 21.02 -8.77
N ALA A 22 -13.58 22.25 -8.50
CA ALA A 22 -14.72 22.51 -7.61
C ALA A 22 -16.04 21.88 -8.11
N ASP A 23 -16.19 21.78 -9.43
CA ASP A 23 -17.34 21.26 -10.15
C ASP A 23 -17.18 19.80 -10.60
N LEU A 24 -16.06 19.15 -10.27
CA LEU A 24 -15.80 17.77 -10.68
C LEU A 24 -16.66 16.79 -9.88
N ALA A 25 -17.57 16.10 -10.59
CA ALA A 25 -18.41 15.07 -10.00
C ALA A 25 -17.58 13.95 -9.33
N PRO A 26 -18.00 13.43 -8.16
CA PRO A 26 -17.29 12.36 -7.45
C PRO A 26 -16.95 11.12 -8.29
N ASP A 27 -17.86 10.71 -9.17
CA ASP A 27 -17.65 9.55 -10.05
C ASP A 27 -16.50 9.77 -11.06
N ALA A 28 -16.14 11.03 -11.35
CA ALA A 28 -15.02 11.38 -12.23
C ALA A 28 -13.68 11.51 -11.48
N TRP A 29 -13.66 11.40 -10.14
CA TRP A 29 -12.44 11.59 -9.35
C TRP A 29 -11.37 10.55 -9.64
N LEU A 30 -11.74 9.27 -9.83
CA LEU A 30 -10.77 8.23 -10.18
C LEU A 30 -10.14 8.47 -11.56
N ALA A 31 -10.97 8.82 -12.55
CA ALA A 31 -10.47 9.16 -13.88
C ALA A 31 -9.57 10.40 -13.86
N HIS A 32 -9.87 11.39 -12.99
CA HIS A 32 -8.97 12.52 -12.75
C HIS A 32 -7.66 12.09 -12.10
N TYR A 33 -7.72 11.27 -11.06
CA TYR A 33 -6.56 10.75 -10.35
C TYR A 33 -5.63 9.97 -11.30
N ALA A 34 -6.18 9.12 -12.16
CA ALA A 34 -5.45 8.27 -13.09
C ALA A 34 -4.77 9.03 -14.25
N ARG A 35 -5.03 10.33 -14.42
CA ARG A 35 -4.23 11.18 -15.32
C ARG A 35 -2.90 11.61 -14.72
N HIS A 36 -2.76 11.52 -13.40
CA HIS A 36 -1.59 12.01 -12.65
C HIS A 36 -0.77 10.86 -12.06
N PHE A 37 -1.42 9.76 -11.70
CA PHE A 37 -0.81 8.59 -11.09
C PHE A 37 -1.11 7.33 -11.89
N ASP A 38 -0.17 6.39 -11.88
CA ASP A 38 -0.29 5.09 -12.55
C ASP A 38 -0.68 3.99 -11.55
N THR A 39 -0.85 4.36 -10.28
CA THR A 39 -1.20 3.41 -9.22
C THR A 39 -1.95 4.05 -8.06
N VAL A 40 -2.69 3.23 -7.31
CA VAL A 40 -3.29 3.60 -6.03
C VAL A 40 -3.32 2.39 -5.08
N GLU A 41 -3.22 2.64 -3.78
CA GLU A 41 -3.51 1.64 -2.76
C GLU A 41 -5.00 1.74 -2.36
N ILE A 42 -5.79 0.73 -2.72
CA ILE A 42 -7.17 0.59 -2.27
C ILE A 42 -7.16 0.36 -0.76
N ASN A 43 -7.56 1.38 0.00
CA ASN A 43 -7.61 1.33 1.46
C ASN A 43 -9.01 0.97 1.97
N THR A 44 -10.06 1.22 1.18
CA THR A 44 -11.47 0.95 1.55
C THR A 44 -11.75 -0.55 1.75
N SER A 45 -11.02 -1.42 1.05
CA SER A 45 -11.07 -2.89 1.20
C SER A 45 -10.75 -3.36 2.62
N PHE A 46 -10.06 -2.55 3.42
CA PHE A 46 -9.85 -2.80 4.84
C PHE A 46 -11.17 -2.88 5.61
N TYR A 47 -12.16 -2.05 5.26
CA TYR A 47 -13.44 -1.98 5.97
C TYR A 47 -14.54 -2.79 5.28
N ARG A 48 -14.56 -2.78 3.95
CA ARG A 48 -15.57 -3.46 3.14
C ARG A 48 -14.96 -3.91 1.83
N LEU A 49 -15.20 -5.17 1.46
CA LEU A 49 -14.77 -5.68 0.16
C LEU A 49 -15.51 -4.93 -0.96
N PRO A 50 -14.79 -4.48 -2.02
CA PRO A 50 -15.44 -3.86 -3.16
C PRO A 50 -16.34 -4.86 -3.88
N THR A 51 -17.44 -4.37 -4.43
CA THR A 51 -18.37 -5.17 -5.23
C THR A 51 -17.81 -5.37 -6.64
N PRO A 52 -18.25 -6.40 -7.38
CA PRO A 52 -17.88 -6.57 -8.78
C PRO A 52 -18.17 -5.33 -9.65
N GLY A 53 -19.31 -4.66 -9.41
CA GLY A 53 -19.66 -3.43 -10.11
C GLY A 53 -18.71 -2.26 -9.80
N ALA A 54 -18.25 -2.12 -8.56
CA ALA A 54 -17.24 -1.12 -8.21
C ALA A 54 -15.91 -1.40 -8.91
N ILE A 55 -15.49 -2.66 -8.95
CA ILE A 55 -14.26 -3.08 -9.66
C ILE A 55 -14.38 -2.78 -11.16
N ALA A 56 -15.49 -3.17 -11.80
CA ALA A 56 -15.72 -2.90 -13.21
C ALA A 56 -15.65 -1.39 -13.51
N HIS A 57 -16.31 -0.57 -12.69
CA HIS A 57 -16.24 0.88 -12.82
C HIS A 57 -14.81 1.43 -12.67
N TRP A 58 -14.00 0.89 -11.74
CA TRP A 58 -12.60 1.29 -11.61
C TRP A 58 -11.75 0.92 -12.82
N LEU A 59 -12.00 -0.24 -13.41
CA LEU A 59 -11.32 -0.67 -14.64
C LEU A 59 -11.74 0.20 -15.84
N ASP A 60 -13.00 0.61 -15.93
CA ASP A 60 -13.44 1.51 -17.00
C ASP A 60 -12.88 2.94 -16.83
N ALA A 61 -12.72 3.41 -15.59
CA ALA A 61 -12.27 4.76 -15.28
C ALA A 61 -10.75 4.96 -15.36
N THR A 62 -9.96 3.90 -15.55
CA THR A 62 -8.48 3.96 -15.50
C THR A 62 -7.83 3.33 -16.74
N PRO A 63 -6.64 3.78 -17.16
CA PRO A 63 -5.88 3.16 -18.25
C PRO A 63 -5.53 1.69 -17.97
N ASP A 64 -5.25 0.92 -19.03
CA ASP A 64 -4.92 -0.50 -18.93
C ASP A 64 -3.63 -0.79 -18.14
N HIS A 65 -2.71 0.17 -18.09
CA HIS A 65 -1.46 0.05 -17.33
C HIS A 65 -1.60 0.46 -15.86
N PHE A 66 -2.76 0.95 -15.44
CA PHE A 66 -2.97 1.43 -14.07
C PHE A 66 -2.97 0.26 -13.08
N VAL A 67 -2.23 0.39 -11.98
CA VAL A 67 -2.02 -0.68 -10.99
C VAL A 67 -2.81 -0.39 -9.71
N PHE A 68 -3.67 -1.33 -9.31
CA PHE A 68 -4.37 -1.30 -8.03
C PHE A 68 -3.68 -2.18 -7.00
N ALA A 69 -2.90 -1.59 -6.09
CA ALA A 69 -2.54 -2.27 -4.86
C ALA A 69 -3.76 -2.32 -3.92
N ALA A 70 -3.82 -3.30 -3.04
CA ALA A 70 -4.96 -3.46 -2.14
C ALA A 70 -4.53 -3.69 -0.70
N LYS A 71 -5.13 -2.97 0.24
CA LYS A 71 -5.02 -3.28 1.66
C LYS A 71 -5.96 -4.44 2.00
N ALA A 72 -5.42 -5.48 2.61
CA ALA A 72 -6.20 -6.64 3.04
C ALA A 72 -7.29 -6.23 4.05
N SER A 73 -8.40 -6.96 4.01
CA SER A 73 -9.52 -6.72 4.92
C SER A 73 -9.10 -6.77 6.41
N ARG A 74 -9.67 -5.89 7.22
CA ARG A 74 -9.55 -5.90 8.69
C ARG A 74 -9.98 -7.25 9.28
N PHE A 75 -10.90 -7.95 8.61
CA PHE A 75 -11.30 -9.29 9.01
C PHE A 75 -10.11 -10.25 9.03
N ILE A 76 -9.26 -10.22 8.00
CA ILE A 76 -8.08 -11.09 7.88
C ILE A 76 -7.02 -10.68 8.92
N THR A 77 -6.64 -9.40 8.96
CA THR A 77 -5.47 -8.94 9.71
C THR A 77 -5.74 -8.63 11.19
N HIS A 78 -6.92 -8.12 11.55
CA HIS A 78 -7.22 -7.65 12.91
C HIS A 78 -8.17 -8.56 13.67
N LEU A 79 -9.23 -9.07 13.01
CA LEU A 79 -10.23 -9.92 13.67
C LEU A 79 -9.74 -11.36 13.75
N LYS A 80 -9.38 -11.96 12.62
CA LYS A 80 -8.84 -13.32 12.54
C LYS A 80 -7.35 -13.37 12.84
N LYS A 81 -6.64 -12.24 12.73
CA LYS A 81 -5.20 -12.13 12.95
C LYS A 81 -4.45 -13.24 12.20
N LEU A 82 -4.70 -13.37 10.90
CA LEU A 82 -4.13 -14.36 9.99
C LEU A 82 -4.51 -15.83 10.26
N MET A 83 -5.43 -16.13 11.17
CA MET A 83 -5.87 -17.51 11.40
C MET A 83 -6.78 -18.01 10.28
N GLN A 84 -6.70 -19.32 10.02
CA GLN A 84 -7.55 -20.03 9.05
C GLN A 84 -7.54 -19.35 7.67
N PRO A 85 -6.37 -19.14 7.05
CA PRO A 85 -6.27 -18.50 5.74
C PRO A 85 -7.15 -19.18 4.68
N GLU A 86 -7.27 -20.51 4.72
CA GLU A 86 -8.12 -21.30 3.83
C GLU A 86 -9.60 -20.88 3.85
N ALA A 87 -10.09 -20.41 5.00
CA ALA A 87 -11.46 -19.91 5.15
C ALA A 87 -11.58 -18.40 5.00
N THR A 88 -10.50 -17.64 5.27
CA THR A 88 -10.54 -16.17 5.36
C THR A 88 -10.08 -15.46 4.10
N LEU A 89 -9.25 -16.11 3.27
CA LEU A 89 -8.75 -15.56 2.01
C LEU A 89 -9.72 -15.63 0.83
N PRO A 90 -10.53 -16.68 0.61
CA PRO A 90 -11.25 -16.84 -0.66
C PRO A 90 -12.09 -15.62 -1.09
N PRO A 91 -12.90 -14.99 -0.21
CA PRO A 91 -13.68 -13.81 -0.61
C PRO A 91 -12.80 -12.62 -1.05
N PHE A 92 -11.62 -12.49 -0.46
CA PHE A 92 -10.68 -11.43 -0.84
C PHE A 92 -9.91 -11.77 -2.13
N LEU A 93 -9.59 -13.05 -2.36
CA LEU A 93 -8.97 -13.50 -3.60
C LEU A 93 -9.91 -13.33 -4.82
N GLU A 94 -11.23 -13.45 -4.63
CA GLU A 94 -12.21 -13.13 -5.66
C GLU A 94 -12.16 -11.66 -6.08
N VAL A 95 -12.05 -10.74 -5.12
CA VAL A 95 -11.84 -9.30 -5.39
C VAL A 95 -10.57 -9.07 -6.20
N LEU A 96 -9.47 -9.71 -5.81
CA LEU A 96 -8.18 -9.59 -6.52
C LEU A 96 -8.21 -10.20 -7.92
N THR A 97 -9.04 -11.23 -8.12
CA THR A 97 -9.28 -11.83 -9.44
C THR A 97 -10.03 -10.86 -10.35
N GLY A 98 -11.02 -10.14 -9.80
CA GLY A 98 -11.76 -9.10 -10.53
C GLY A 98 -10.88 -7.96 -11.06
N LEU A 99 -9.76 -7.65 -10.42
CA LEU A 99 -8.80 -6.64 -10.89
C LEU A 99 -7.94 -7.12 -12.09
N GLY A 100 -7.97 -8.41 -12.42
CA GLY A 100 -7.29 -8.97 -13.59
C GLY A 100 -5.78 -8.66 -13.62
N THR A 101 -5.31 -8.21 -14.78
CA THR A 101 -3.90 -7.83 -15.02
C THR A 101 -3.49 -6.54 -14.33
N ARG A 102 -4.45 -5.73 -13.88
CA ARG A 102 -4.23 -4.45 -13.18
C ARG A 102 -4.03 -4.62 -11.67
N ARG A 103 -4.04 -5.87 -11.18
CA ARG A 103 -3.77 -6.21 -9.78
C ARG A 103 -2.31 -5.93 -9.43
N GLY A 104 -2.12 -5.07 -8.43
CA GLY A 104 -0.85 -4.80 -7.77
C GLY A 104 -0.61 -5.63 -6.50
N PRO A 105 0.42 -5.27 -5.71
CA PRO A 105 0.73 -5.90 -4.44
C PRO A 105 -0.38 -5.74 -3.39
N VAL A 106 -0.50 -6.74 -2.51
CA VAL A 106 -1.44 -6.72 -1.38
C VAL A 106 -0.71 -6.36 -0.09
N LEU A 107 -1.23 -5.37 0.64
CA LEU A 107 -0.73 -4.99 1.95
C LEU A 107 -1.49 -5.70 3.09
N PHE A 108 -0.75 -6.44 3.90
CA PHE A 108 -1.18 -6.98 5.19
C PHE A 108 -0.64 -6.12 6.34
N GLN A 109 -1.40 -5.10 6.73
CA GLN A 109 -1.07 -4.30 7.90
C GLN A 109 -1.56 -4.99 9.18
N LEU A 110 -0.62 -5.36 10.04
CA LEU A 110 -0.92 -6.07 11.28
C LEU A 110 -1.29 -5.09 12.41
N PRO A 111 -2.17 -5.49 13.35
CA PRO A 111 -2.59 -4.61 14.44
C PRO A 111 -1.42 -4.10 15.28
N PRO A 112 -1.47 -2.84 15.75
CA PRO A 112 -0.54 -2.40 16.78
C PRO A 112 -0.75 -3.24 18.05
N ARG A 113 0.32 -3.57 18.78
CA ARG A 113 0.30 -4.40 20.01
C ARG A 113 0.01 -5.88 19.82
N TRP A 114 -0.08 -6.38 18.59
CA TRP A 114 -0.08 -7.81 18.37
C TRP A 114 1.36 -8.30 18.40
N ARG A 115 1.75 -9.01 19.48
CA ARG A 115 3.08 -9.61 19.59
C ARG A 115 3.34 -10.67 18.52
N CYS A 116 4.61 -10.93 18.26
CA CYS A 116 5.05 -11.82 17.20
C CYS A 116 4.47 -13.22 17.34
N ASN A 117 3.98 -13.77 16.23
CA ASN A 117 3.59 -15.17 16.10
C ASN A 117 4.09 -15.68 14.74
N ALA A 118 5.34 -16.16 14.73
CA ALA A 118 6.01 -16.65 13.53
C ALA A 118 5.29 -17.85 12.92
N GLU A 119 4.81 -18.80 13.73
CA GLU A 119 4.07 -19.97 13.26
C GLU A 119 2.83 -19.57 12.45
N ARG A 120 2.07 -18.61 12.97
CA ARG A 120 0.87 -18.14 12.27
C ARG A 120 1.19 -17.40 10.98
N LEU A 121 2.26 -16.61 10.98
CA LEU A 121 2.73 -15.97 9.75
C LEU A 121 3.15 -17.00 8.71
N THR A 122 3.86 -18.06 9.12
CA THR A 122 4.25 -19.17 8.23
C THR A 122 3.03 -19.83 7.61
N VAL A 123 2.07 -20.27 8.41
CA VAL A 123 0.82 -20.89 7.91
C VAL A 123 0.09 -19.97 6.94
N PHE A 124 0.02 -18.67 7.25
CA PHE A 124 -0.63 -17.70 6.38
C PHE A 124 0.10 -17.51 5.04
N LEU A 125 1.44 -17.37 5.08
CA LEU A 125 2.26 -17.22 3.88
C LEU A 125 2.21 -18.47 3.00
N ASP A 126 2.16 -19.66 3.59
CA ASP A 126 2.08 -20.93 2.85
C ASP A 126 0.73 -21.11 2.14
N ALA A 127 -0.34 -20.51 2.69
CA ALA A 127 -1.66 -20.49 2.07
C ALA A 127 -1.85 -19.33 1.07
N TRP A 128 -0.94 -18.35 1.05
CA TRP A 128 -1.04 -17.19 0.16
C TRP A 128 -0.62 -17.56 -1.27
N PRO A 129 -1.37 -17.17 -2.32
CA PRO A 129 -0.98 -17.46 -3.69
C PRO A 129 0.35 -16.78 -4.08
N ALA A 130 1.38 -17.57 -4.35
CA ALA A 130 2.73 -17.07 -4.67
C ALA A 130 2.78 -16.12 -5.89
N ALA A 131 1.82 -16.22 -6.81
CA ALA A 131 1.70 -15.35 -7.98
C ALA A 131 1.18 -13.94 -7.65
N ILE A 132 0.72 -13.68 -6.42
CA ILE A 132 0.23 -12.37 -5.99
C ILE A 132 1.26 -11.75 -5.04
N PRO A 133 1.95 -10.67 -5.44
CA PRO A 133 2.90 -9.99 -4.56
C PRO A 133 2.21 -9.52 -3.28
N CYS A 134 2.86 -9.68 -2.13
CA CYS A 134 2.32 -9.20 -0.86
C CYS A 134 3.38 -8.50 -0.01
N ALA A 135 2.92 -7.56 0.80
CA ALA A 135 3.74 -6.80 1.75
C ALA A 135 3.13 -6.86 3.14
N PHE A 136 3.97 -6.90 4.19
CA PHE A 136 3.55 -6.94 5.58
C PHE A 136 3.99 -5.68 6.32
N GLU A 137 3.04 -4.94 6.86
CA GLU A 137 3.31 -3.79 7.72
C GLU A 137 3.19 -4.18 9.18
N LEU A 138 4.35 -4.31 9.82
CA LEU A 138 4.51 -4.83 11.17
C LEU A 138 4.57 -3.64 12.15
N ARG A 139 3.44 -3.38 12.83
CA ARG A 139 3.28 -2.23 13.74
C ARG A 139 3.77 -2.46 15.17
N ASP A 140 3.99 -3.71 15.55
CA ASP A 140 4.58 -4.04 16.86
C ASP A 140 6.06 -4.43 16.67
N PRO A 141 7.01 -3.80 17.38
CA PRO A 141 8.43 -4.08 17.25
C PRO A 141 8.82 -5.54 17.52
N ASP A 142 8.01 -6.30 18.25
CA ASP A 142 8.27 -7.71 18.54
C ASP A 142 8.30 -8.57 17.25
N TRP A 143 7.71 -8.10 16.14
CA TRP A 143 7.80 -8.75 14.83
C TRP A 143 9.08 -8.43 14.05
N LEU A 144 9.80 -7.36 14.42
CA LEU A 144 10.94 -6.84 13.65
C LEU A 144 12.22 -7.62 13.94
N ARG A 145 12.21 -8.90 13.60
CA ARG A 145 13.25 -9.87 13.98
C ARG A 145 13.84 -10.61 12.78
N PRO A 146 15.11 -11.07 12.86
CA PRO A 146 15.77 -11.82 11.79
C PRO A 146 14.97 -13.02 11.27
N GLU A 147 14.34 -13.78 12.16
CA GLU A 147 13.52 -14.95 11.78
C GLU A 147 12.30 -14.57 10.94
N ILE A 148 11.66 -13.43 11.24
CA ILE A 148 10.52 -12.93 10.46
C ILE A 148 10.99 -12.43 9.10
N TYR A 149 12.12 -11.73 9.03
CA TYR A 149 12.68 -11.31 7.74
C TYR A 149 13.08 -12.50 6.87
N ALA A 150 13.58 -13.58 7.47
CA ALA A 150 13.89 -14.82 6.76
C ALA A 150 12.62 -15.49 6.21
N LEU A 151 11.54 -15.54 7.01
CA LEU A 151 10.24 -16.07 6.56
C LEU A 151 9.68 -15.26 5.38
N LEU A 152 9.73 -13.93 5.46
CA LEU A 152 9.29 -13.04 4.38
C LEU A 152 10.11 -13.27 3.10
N ARG A 153 11.44 -13.32 3.20
CA ARG A 153 12.34 -13.61 2.06
C ARG A 153 12.05 -14.95 1.40
N ALA A 154 11.83 -15.99 2.19
CA ALA A 154 11.57 -17.33 1.68
C ALA A 154 10.29 -17.42 0.83
N ARG A 155 9.33 -16.50 0.98
CA ARG A 155 8.10 -16.42 0.19
C ARG A 155 8.02 -15.19 -0.73
N ASN A 156 9.13 -14.49 -0.94
CA ASN A 156 9.16 -13.23 -1.69
C ASN A 156 8.09 -12.21 -1.22
N ALA A 157 7.85 -12.16 0.09
CA ALA A 157 6.92 -11.22 0.71
C ALA A 157 7.70 -9.99 1.20
N ALA A 158 7.25 -8.78 0.84
CA ALA A 158 7.93 -7.56 1.20
C ALA A 158 7.67 -7.18 2.67
N LEU A 159 8.70 -6.72 3.38
CA LEU A 159 8.53 -5.91 4.57
C LEU A 159 8.04 -4.54 4.11
N CYS A 160 6.86 -4.11 4.57
CA CYS A 160 6.42 -2.75 4.32
C CYS A 160 7.29 -1.80 5.13
N ILE A 161 7.99 -0.94 4.40
CA ILE A 161 8.76 0.17 4.96
C ILE A 161 7.78 1.30 5.24
N TYR A 162 7.68 1.78 6.47
CA TYR A 162 6.74 2.84 6.80
C TYR A 162 7.36 3.92 7.68
N SER A 163 6.83 5.12 7.52
CA SER A 163 7.13 6.27 8.39
C SER A 163 5.85 6.79 9.01
N LEU A 164 5.82 6.92 10.33
CA LEU A 164 4.63 7.28 11.11
C LEU A 164 5.02 8.03 12.38
N GLY A 165 4.67 9.31 12.46
CA GLY A 165 4.84 10.10 13.69
C GLY A 165 6.29 10.07 14.22
N GLY A 166 7.27 10.30 13.33
CA GLY A 166 8.69 10.28 13.64
C GLY A 166 9.36 8.91 13.71
N TYR A 167 8.59 7.81 13.78
CA TYR A 167 9.14 6.46 13.67
C TYR A 167 9.34 6.07 12.20
N THR A 168 10.43 5.36 11.90
CA THR A 168 10.66 4.72 10.60
C THR A 168 10.99 3.24 10.83
N SER A 169 10.30 2.35 10.12
CA SER A 169 10.59 0.92 10.19
C SER A 169 11.94 0.57 9.55
N PRO A 170 12.47 -0.65 9.76
CA PRO A 170 13.73 -1.07 9.14
C PRO A 170 13.69 -0.96 7.61
N LEU A 171 14.72 -0.32 7.04
CA LEU A 171 14.91 -0.17 5.59
C LEU A 171 15.56 -1.43 5.01
N LEU A 172 14.76 -2.48 4.84
CA LEU A 172 15.22 -3.80 4.40
C LEU A 172 14.37 -4.32 3.25
N ALA A 173 15.02 -4.85 2.22
CA ALA A 173 14.35 -5.65 1.20
C ALA A 173 14.20 -7.10 1.68
N THR A 174 12.97 -7.60 1.63
CA THR A 174 12.65 -9.02 1.83
C THR A 174 11.92 -9.64 0.64
N ALA A 175 11.78 -8.89 -0.45
CA ALA A 175 11.26 -9.34 -1.73
C ALA A 175 12.07 -8.70 -2.86
N ASP A 176 11.80 -9.11 -4.10
CA ASP A 176 12.33 -8.49 -5.33
C ASP A 176 11.73 -7.10 -5.64
N PHE A 177 10.80 -6.64 -4.80
CA PHE A 177 10.23 -5.29 -4.79
C PHE A 177 10.26 -4.67 -3.37
N ALA A 178 10.17 -3.35 -3.31
CA ALA A 178 9.93 -2.59 -2.10
C ALA A 178 8.48 -2.10 -2.04
N TYR A 179 7.92 -2.08 -0.84
CA TYR A 179 6.60 -1.50 -0.56
C TYR A 179 6.76 -0.47 0.56
N LEU A 180 6.33 0.77 0.29
CA LEU A 180 6.47 1.88 1.21
C LEU A 180 5.12 2.50 1.53
N ARG A 181 4.91 2.86 2.81
CA ARG A 181 3.81 3.71 3.26
C ARG A 181 4.31 4.89 4.07
N LEU A 182 4.07 6.08 3.55
CA LEU A 182 4.54 7.32 4.14
C LEU A 182 3.36 8.03 4.81
N HIS A 183 3.22 7.85 6.13
CA HIS A 183 2.06 8.32 6.90
C HIS A 183 2.18 9.75 7.43
N GLY A 184 3.32 10.41 7.30
CA GLY A 184 3.44 11.83 7.62
C GLY A 184 4.65 12.11 8.50
N PRO A 185 5.36 13.23 8.27
CA PRO A 185 6.59 13.54 8.98
C PRO A 185 6.37 14.00 10.42
N ASP A 186 5.22 14.62 10.72
CA ASP A 186 5.01 15.34 11.98
C ASP A 186 4.24 14.49 13.00
N ALA A 187 3.07 14.01 12.60
CA ALA A 187 2.21 13.15 13.39
C ALA A 187 1.52 12.12 12.46
N PRO A 188 0.88 11.06 13.00
CA PRO A 188 0.12 10.12 12.19
C PRO A 188 -0.85 10.82 11.24
N TYR A 189 -0.66 10.61 9.93
CA TYR A 189 -1.47 11.15 8.83
C TYR A 189 -1.37 12.68 8.62
N CYS A 190 -0.46 13.35 9.34
CA CYS A 190 -0.31 14.81 9.33
C CYS A 190 1.04 15.26 8.75
N GLY A 191 1.04 16.48 8.20
CA GLY A 191 2.25 17.13 7.70
C GLY A 191 2.60 16.83 6.25
N CYS A 192 3.41 17.71 5.67
CA CYS A 192 3.90 17.61 4.30
C CYS A 192 5.39 17.29 4.33
N TYR A 193 5.80 16.20 3.67
CA TYR A 193 7.22 15.88 3.55
C TYR A 193 7.93 17.01 2.79
N SER A 194 9.05 17.47 3.32
CA SER A 194 9.90 18.44 2.63
C SER A 194 10.60 17.80 1.43
N HIS A 195 10.97 18.61 0.45
CA HIS A 195 11.78 18.21 -0.70
C HIS A 195 13.05 17.42 -0.30
N ALA A 196 13.74 17.88 0.75
CA ALA A 196 14.91 17.20 1.28
C ALA A 196 14.57 15.83 1.87
N ALA A 197 13.42 15.68 2.53
CA ALA A 197 12.94 14.40 3.04
C ALA A 197 12.62 13.43 1.90
N LEU A 198 11.94 13.89 0.84
CA LEU A 198 11.65 13.06 -0.33
C LEU A 198 12.93 12.62 -1.05
N LYS A 199 13.93 13.51 -1.22
CA LYS A 199 15.25 13.13 -1.76
C LYS A 199 15.96 12.06 -0.92
N ARG A 200 15.86 12.13 0.41
CA ARG A 200 16.40 11.08 1.29
C ARG A 200 15.69 9.75 1.06
N TRP A 201 14.37 9.75 0.95
CA TRP A 201 13.60 8.55 0.62
C TRP A 201 14.02 7.94 -0.71
N VAL A 202 14.17 8.75 -1.76
CA VAL A 202 14.66 8.26 -3.07
C VAL A 202 16.02 7.58 -2.93
N ALA A 203 16.96 8.21 -2.24
CA ALA A 203 18.30 7.63 -2.04
C ALA A 203 18.26 6.33 -1.22
N GLN A 204 17.44 6.27 -0.17
CA GLN A 204 17.28 5.09 0.68
C GLN A 204 16.66 3.92 -0.10
N VAL A 205 15.60 4.15 -0.86
CA VAL A 205 14.93 3.11 -1.66
C VAL A 205 15.84 2.59 -2.76
N ARG A 206 16.58 3.47 -3.46
CA ARG A 206 17.56 3.04 -4.48
C ARG A 206 18.62 2.09 -3.92
N ARG A 207 19.04 2.28 -2.66
CA ARG A 207 20.02 1.40 -1.98
C ARG A 207 19.48 0.01 -1.67
N LEU A 208 18.17 -0.22 -1.73
CA LEU A 208 17.58 -1.54 -1.54
C LEU A 208 17.91 -2.51 -2.69
N GLY A 209 18.29 -2.00 -3.87
CA GLY A 209 18.70 -2.82 -5.00
C GLY A 209 17.58 -3.64 -5.65
N VAL A 210 16.33 -3.27 -5.42
CA VAL A 210 15.14 -3.96 -5.97
C VAL A 210 14.71 -3.38 -7.32
N ASN A 211 13.94 -4.16 -8.10
CA ASN A 211 13.52 -3.75 -9.44
C ASN A 211 12.28 -2.86 -9.42
N HIS A 212 11.40 -3.02 -8.45
CA HIS A 212 10.16 -2.25 -8.31
C HIS A 212 10.06 -1.61 -6.93
N ALA A 213 9.54 -0.39 -6.88
CA ALA A 213 9.21 0.30 -5.63
C ALA A 213 7.77 0.82 -5.70
N TYR A 214 6.90 0.27 -4.84
CA TYR A 214 5.53 0.77 -4.65
C TYR A 214 5.54 1.72 -3.46
N VAL A 215 5.15 2.97 -3.67
CA VAL A 215 5.20 4.03 -2.65
C VAL A 215 3.83 4.69 -2.57
N TYR A 216 3.19 4.55 -1.41
CA TYR A 216 1.89 5.14 -1.13
C TYR A 216 1.98 6.16 0.00
N PHE A 217 1.50 7.36 -0.28
CA PHE A 217 1.38 8.43 0.70
C PHE A 217 0.01 8.36 1.39
N ASP A 218 0.03 8.45 2.72
CA ASP A 218 -1.16 8.37 3.60
C ASP A 218 -1.22 9.60 4.53
N ASN A 219 -0.33 10.58 4.34
CA ASN A 219 -0.28 11.85 5.08
C ASN A 219 -1.31 12.86 4.55
N ASP A 220 -2.60 12.51 4.63
CA ASP A 220 -3.62 13.17 3.82
C ASP A 220 -4.33 14.38 4.48
N GLU A 221 -3.88 14.87 5.64
CA GLU A 221 -4.52 15.98 6.39
C GLU A 221 -5.00 17.17 5.54
N ALA A 222 -4.20 17.58 4.55
CA ALA A 222 -4.53 18.69 3.66
C ALA A 222 -4.30 18.38 2.17
N ALA A 223 -4.58 17.14 1.74
CA ALA A 223 -4.15 16.62 0.43
C ALA A 223 -2.61 16.62 0.24
N TYR A 224 -1.85 16.62 1.33
CA TYR A 224 -0.38 16.58 1.26
C TYR A 224 0.12 15.27 0.65
N ALA A 225 -0.63 14.18 0.78
CA ALA A 225 -0.32 12.91 0.13
C ALA A 225 -0.20 13.07 -1.38
N VAL A 226 -1.17 13.75 -2.03
CA VAL A 226 -1.13 14.03 -3.47
C VAL A 226 0.08 14.88 -3.84
N ARG A 227 0.30 15.97 -3.11
CA ARG A 227 1.43 16.89 -3.37
C ARG A 227 2.77 16.16 -3.28
N ASN A 228 2.97 15.39 -2.22
CA ASN A 228 4.22 14.65 -2.01
C ASN A 228 4.39 13.49 -3.00
N ALA A 229 3.30 12.84 -3.41
CA ALA A 229 3.35 11.82 -4.45
C ALA A 229 3.78 12.40 -5.80
N LEU A 230 3.23 13.55 -6.21
CA LEU A 230 3.63 14.25 -7.44
C LEU A 230 5.10 14.69 -7.38
N GLU A 231 5.53 15.31 -6.29
CA GLU A 231 6.92 15.73 -6.12
C GLU A 231 7.89 14.54 -6.12
N LEU A 232 7.51 13.41 -5.51
CA LEU A 232 8.32 12.20 -5.58
C LEU A 232 8.40 11.66 -7.02
N LYS A 233 7.31 11.70 -7.81
CA LYS A 233 7.32 11.32 -9.23
C LYS A 233 8.32 12.17 -10.02
N GLU A 234 8.34 13.48 -9.80
CA GLU A 234 9.30 14.39 -10.44
C GLU A 234 10.76 14.08 -10.06
N LEU A 235 11.01 13.69 -8.81
CA LEU A 235 12.35 13.34 -8.32
C LEU A 235 12.92 12.03 -8.88
N VAL A 236 12.06 11.13 -9.37
CA VAL A 236 12.45 9.79 -9.84
C VAL A 236 12.26 9.57 -11.34
N ALA A 237 11.66 10.53 -12.04
CA ALA A 237 11.65 10.61 -13.50
C ALA A 237 13.07 10.68 -14.06
#